data_AF-A0A433QLK0-F1
#
_entry.id   AF-A0A433QLK0-F1
#
_cell.length_a   1.000
_cell.length_b   1.000
_cell.length_c   1.000
_cell.angle_alpha   90.00
_cell.angle_beta   90.00
_cell.angle_gamma   90.00
#
_symmetry.space_group_name_H-M   'P 1'
#
loop_
_entity.id
_entity.type
_entity.pdbx_description
1 polymer ?
#
loop_
_entity_poly.entity_id
_entity_poly.type
_entity_poly.pdbx_seq_one_letter_code
_entity_poly.pdbx_strand_id
1 'polypeptide(L)'
;MVNIGEIRKNYNELKDLLEELSRLSGVQNVLVWDQNVGMPNGSADARGNQVNNPTSLSNIPKTTLISRLTPVSPHLQLAVLAAIYHDKSTSPTLGAVIDRLSGSSFEGLNQYERANVRDAKRNYEHATKSTKDLEMRIARLQTKGYTTWVEAKEKNDFAMFKPILEEWVDIWEEKARLLDPTKGVYDVGFQIANRHTAPPEHQVALDQFERGLTAERVDDLFKILKEELPPLIRKIKEVGSKPDMSFLKQNFDLEQQVKFNHRLAKEIGFDTFTIDLHPTDVRITTKYTVNDIFDGISGMIHECGHAFYEQGRNKEYADLPVSSPVSLGIHESQSLFWERVQAGSLRRSRTLTNPPSPNARTQLVGLHANFWEHYLPILREYFPEQLPPDSVTPTAFWRAANAVQPGLIRIAADELTYPMHIILRYELERPLLERRITVDDLPRLWNEKMREYLGVEVPGDAQGVLQDMHWSDGTFGYFPTYTLGACYSIMWWKRMKKDIPDVDAQLREGNFTPLRQWLNENVHIKGSLYPSADELIEKVTGEPLDAHVYVEYLKNKFSSLYDLSL
;
A
#
# COMPACT_ATOMS: atom_id res chain seq x y z
N MET A 1 10.59 21.14 40.28
CA MET A 1 10.42 19.68 40.19
C MET A 1 9.39 19.41 39.12
N VAL A 2 9.59 18.39 38.29
CA VAL A 2 8.59 18.01 37.28
C VAL A 2 7.42 17.30 37.97
N ASN A 3 6.18 17.68 37.65
CA ASN A 3 4.99 17.07 38.23
C ASN A 3 4.57 15.82 37.44
N ILE A 4 5.25 14.69 37.68
CA ILE A 4 5.02 13.42 36.98
C ILE A 4 3.54 12.97 37.09
N GLY A 5 2.88 13.23 38.24
CA GLY A 5 1.47 12.89 38.44
C GLY A 5 0.52 13.67 37.52
N GLU A 6 0.84 14.93 37.24
CA GLU A 6 0.07 15.78 36.31
C GLU A 6 0.31 15.41 34.85
N ILE A 7 1.56 15.10 34.47
CA ILE A 7 1.88 14.56 33.13
C ILE A 7 1.11 13.26 32.89
N ARG A 8 1.09 12.35 33.87
CA ARG A 8 0.35 11.09 33.79
C ARG A 8 -1.16 11.30 33.70
N LYS A 9 -1.72 12.25 34.46
CA LYS A 9 -3.13 12.63 34.34
C LYS A 9 -3.47 13.16 32.95
N ASN A 10 -2.68 14.09 32.43
CA ASN A 10 -2.88 14.67 31.09
C ASN A 10 -2.75 13.61 29.99
N TYR A 11 -1.81 12.66 30.11
CA TYR A 11 -1.66 11.58 29.14
C TYR A 11 -2.85 10.60 29.16
N ASN A 12 -3.40 10.28 30.32
CA ASN A 12 -4.62 9.47 30.41
C ASN A 12 -5.82 10.17 29.78
N GLU A 13 -5.97 11.50 30.00
CA GLU A 13 -6.99 12.31 29.34
C GLU A 13 -6.83 12.34 27.80
N LEU A 14 -5.59 12.39 27.30
CA LEU A 14 -5.31 12.26 25.87
C LEU A 14 -5.70 10.87 25.35
N LYS A 15 -5.31 9.82 26.07
CA LYS A 15 -5.58 8.43 25.73
C LYS A 15 -7.10 8.20 25.58
N ASP A 16 -7.90 8.60 26.56
CA ASP A 16 -9.36 8.42 26.52
C ASP A 16 -10.01 9.08 25.29
N LEU A 17 -9.55 10.28 24.90
CA LEU A 17 -10.02 10.99 23.70
C LEU A 17 -9.61 10.31 22.39
N LEU A 18 -8.39 9.78 22.33
CA LEU A 18 -7.88 9.07 21.14
C LEU A 18 -8.56 7.71 20.96
N GLU A 19 -8.82 6.97 22.05
CA GLU A 19 -9.57 5.71 22.00
C GLU A 19 -11.02 5.92 21.51
N GLU A 20 -11.65 7.04 21.86
CA GLU A 20 -12.97 7.38 21.33
C GLU A 20 -12.95 7.63 19.81
N LEU A 21 -11.90 8.30 19.30
CA LEU A 21 -11.70 8.50 17.86
C LEU A 21 -11.44 7.18 17.12
N SER A 22 -10.61 6.29 17.68
CA SER A 22 -10.36 4.94 17.15
C SER A 22 -11.66 4.14 16.99
N ARG A 23 -12.49 4.12 18.03
CA ARG A 23 -13.78 3.39 18.01
C ARG A 23 -14.77 3.95 16.99
N LEU A 24 -14.80 5.26 16.80
CA LEU A 24 -15.64 5.89 15.77
C LEU A 24 -15.19 5.47 14.36
N SER A 25 -13.87 5.42 14.13
CA SER A 25 -13.33 5.06 12.82
C SER A 25 -13.51 3.56 12.51
N GLY A 26 -13.29 2.69 13.49
CA GLY A 26 -13.58 1.25 13.38
C GLY A 26 -15.04 0.97 12.96
N VAL A 27 -16.01 1.72 13.49
CA VAL A 27 -17.42 1.61 13.05
C VAL A 27 -17.60 2.04 11.59
N GLN A 28 -16.93 3.11 11.14
CA GLN A 28 -16.98 3.53 9.73
C GLN A 28 -16.41 2.45 8.80
N ASN A 29 -15.31 1.81 9.20
CA ASN A 29 -14.65 0.77 8.41
C ASN A 29 -15.53 -0.47 8.23
N VAL A 30 -16.25 -0.92 9.27
CA VAL A 30 -17.21 -2.04 9.15
C VAL A 30 -18.27 -1.72 8.09
N LEU A 31 -18.79 -0.49 8.09
CA LEU A 31 -19.81 -0.04 7.14
C LEU A 31 -19.28 0.05 5.70
N VAL A 32 -18.04 0.53 5.51
CA VAL A 32 -17.37 0.58 4.20
C VAL A 32 -17.16 -0.83 3.63
N TRP A 33 -16.78 -1.81 4.45
CA TRP A 33 -16.63 -3.18 3.96
C TRP A 33 -17.96 -3.87 3.65
N ASP A 34 -19.00 -3.68 4.47
CA ASP A 34 -20.34 -4.24 4.19
C ASP A 34 -20.85 -3.76 2.82
N GLN A 35 -20.63 -2.47 2.53
CA GLN A 35 -20.89 -1.87 1.21
C GLN A 35 -20.12 -2.55 0.07
N ASN A 36 -18.87 -2.96 0.29
CA ASN A 36 -17.98 -3.50 -0.74
C ASN A 36 -18.15 -5.01 -1.00
N VAL A 37 -18.73 -5.80 -0.08
CA VAL A 37 -18.89 -7.26 -0.29
C VAL A 37 -20.29 -7.82 -0.09
N GLY A 38 -21.13 -7.20 0.76
CA GLY A 38 -22.37 -7.80 1.26
C GLY A 38 -23.65 -7.10 0.78
N MET A 39 -23.54 -5.84 0.37
CA MET A 39 -24.69 -5.02 0.02
C MET A 39 -25.38 -5.48 -1.29
N PRO A 40 -26.66 -5.84 -1.29
CA PRO A 40 -27.34 -6.34 -2.49
C PRO A 40 -27.49 -5.29 -3.60
N ASN A 41 -27.33 -5.70 -4.85
CA ASN A 41 -27.55 -4.85 -6.04
C ASN A 41 -28.93 -4.18 -6.04
N GLY A 42 -29.00 -2.92 -6.48
CA GLY A 42 -30.23 -2.10 -6.43
C GLY A 42 -30.57 -1.56 -5.04
N SER A 43 -29.91 -2.01 -3.97
CA SER A 43 -30.08 -1.41 -2.64
C SER A 43 -29.61 0.03 -2.60
N ALA A 44 -28.69 0.48 -3.47
CA ALA A 44 -28.20 1.85 -3.48
C ALA A 44 -29.33 2.89 -3.55
N ASP A 45 -30.28 2.74 -4.48
CA ASP A 45 -31.41 3.66 -4.65
C ASP A 45 -32.53 3.43 -3.62
N ALA A 46 -32.84 2.17 -3.29
CA ALA A 46 -33.81 1.83 -2.24
C ALA A 46 -33.35 2.29 -0.84
N ARG A 47 -32.05 2.54 -0.68
CA ARG A 47 -31.40 3.03 0.54
C ARG A 47 -31.06 4.52 0.45
N GLY A 48 -30.95 5.11 -0.74
CA GLY A 48 -30.74 6.55 -0.96
C GLY A 48 -32.03 7.38 -0.95
N ASN A 49 -33.17 6.81 -1.33
CA ASN A 49 -34.43 7.54 -1.48
C ASN A 49 -35.26 7.69 -0.18
N GLN A 50 -34.75 8.49 0.76
CA GLN A 50 -35.45 9.14 1.90
C GLN A 50 -34.43 10.07 2.59
N VAL A 51 -34.58 11.39 2.74
CA VAL A 51 -35.72 12.33 2.58
C VAL A 51 -35.20 13.70 2.07
N ASN A 52 -36.07 14.53 1.48
CA ASN A 52 -35.78 15.92 1.13
C ASN A 52 -35.28 16.80 2.30
N ASN A 53 -34.39 17.74 1.96
CA ASN A 53 -34.04 19.00 2.66
C ASN A 53 -32.89 18.97 3.70
N PRO A 54 -31.67 19.45 3.36
CA PRO A 54 -30.46 19.35 4.22
C PRO A 54 -30.37 20.24 5.47
N THR A 55 -31.38 21.04 5.82
CA THR A 55 -31.26 22.15 6.78
C THR A 55 -31.62 21.83 8.23
N SER A 56 -32.02 20.59 8.57
CA SER A 56 -32.55 20.25 9.92
C SER A 56 -31.54 19.61 10.89
N LEU A 57 -30.34 19.24 10.44
CA LEU A 57 -29.40 18.41 11.22
C LEU A 57 -28.58 19.19 12.28
N SER A 58 -28.55 20.53 12.25
CA SER A 58 -27.75 21.34 13.18
C SER A 58 -28.27 21.41 14.61
N ASN A 59 -29.53 21.00 14.85
CA ASN A 59 -30.25 21.32 16.09
C ASN A 59 -30.64 20.10 16.95
N ILE A 60 -30.10 18.90 16.67
CA ILE A 60 -30.44 17.67 17.42
C ILE A 60 -29.46 17.49 18.59
N PRO A 61 -29.93 17.33 19.85
CA PRO A 61 -29.05 17.10 21.00
C PRO A 61 -28.23 15.80 20.86
N LYS A 62 -26.90 15.90 21.08
CA LYS A 62 -25.91 14.82 20.86
C LYS A 62 -26.27 13.48 21.57
N THR A 63 -27.00 13.52 22.69
CA THR A 63 -27.44 12.34 23.45
C THR A 63 -28.62 11.56 22.85
N THR A 64 -29.30 12.10 21.83
CA THR A 64 -30.55 11.52 21.29
C THR A 64 -30.37 10.77 19.96
N LEU A 65 -29.18 10.85 19.32
CA LEU A 65 -28.96 10.18 18.03
C LEU A 65 -28.90 8.66 18.13
N ILE A 66 -28.27 8.10 19.17
CA ILE A 66 -27.98 6.66 19.26
C ILE A 66 -29.25 5.82 19.45
N SER A 67 -30.33 6.37 20.02
CA SER A 67 -31.56 5.64 20.36
C SER A 67 -32.68 5.75 19.32
N ARG A 68 -32.46 6.40 18.17
CA ARG A 68 -33.50 6.64 17.14
C ARG A 68 -33.09 6.34 15.69
N LEU A 69 -32.03 5.55 15.48
CA LEU A 69 -31.62 5.10 14.14
C LEU A 69 -32.53 3.97 13.63
N THR A 70 -33.71 4.34 13.13
CA THR A 70 -34.54 3.52 12.23
C THR A 70 -34.60 4.18 10.84
N PRO A 71 -34.79 3.38 9.78
CA PRO A 71 -33.78 3.15 8.75
C PRO A 71 -33.29 4.44 8.07
N VAL A 72 -32.10 4.90 8.43
CA VAL A 72 -31.42 6.05 7.82
C VAL A 72 -30.43 5.54 6.75
N SER A 73 -30.25 6.27 5.64
CA SER A 73 -29.32 5.86 4.56
C SER A 73 -27.87 5.70 5.05
N PRO A 74 -27.11 4.64 4.66
CA PRO A 74 -25.72 4.43 5.05
C PRO A 74 -24.78 5.54 4.60
N HIS A 75 -25.02 6.18 3.46
CA HIS A 75 -24.25 7.37 3.08
C HIS A 75 -24.46 8.51 4.08
N LEU A 76 -25.67 8.67 4.63
CA LEU A 76 -25.91 9.63 5.72
C LEU A 76 -25.37 9.13 7.06
N GLN A 77 -25.37 7.82 7.35
CA GLN A 77 -24.73 7.27 8.55
C GLN A 77 -23.20 7.50 8.53
N LEU A 78 -22.54 7.17 7.42
CA LEU A 78 -21.12 7.42 7.18
C LEU A 78 -20.79 8.92 7.23
N ALA A 79 -21.62 9.78 6.62
CA ALA A 79 -21.44 11.23 6.67
C ALA A 79 -21.65 11.81 8.08
N VAL A 80 -22.62 11.30 8.86
CA VAL A 80 -22.84 11.69 10.27
C VAL A 80 -21.68 11.22 11.14
N LEU A 81 -21.20 9.99 10.96
CA LEU A 81 -20.01 9.49 11.67
C LEU A 81 -18.77 10.29 11.31
N ALA A 82 -18.55 10.62 10.03
CA ALA A 82 -17.43 11.45 9.58
C ALA A 82 -17.49 12.87 10.16
N ALA A 83 -18.69 13.47 10.23
CA ALA A 83 -18.89 14.75 10.87
C ALA A 83 -18.62 14.69 12.39
N ILE A 84 -19.10 13.65 13.09
CA ILE A 84 -18.83 13.45 14.53
C ILE A 84 -17.34 13.21 14.79
N TYR A 85 -16.68 12.44 13.93
CA TYR A 85 -15.23 12.20 13.99
C TYR A 85 -14.47 13.52 13.81
N HIS A 86 -14.79 14.30 12.78
CA HIS A 86 -14.17 15.60 12.52
C HIS A 86 -14.38 16.59 13.68
N ASP A 87 -15.62 16.75 14.16
CA ASP A 87 -15.97 17.57 15.34
C ASP A 87 -15.09 17.26 16.56
N LYS A 88 -14.73 15.98 16.74
CA LYS A 88 -13.92 15.50 17.87
C LYS A 88 -12.42 15.64 17.61
N SER A 89 -11.94 15.29 16.42
CA SER A 89 -10.53 15.36 16.03
C SER A 89 -10.03 16.80 15.87
N THR A 90 -10.93 17.77 15.70
CA THR A 90 -10.63 19.21 15.75
C THR A 90 -11.10 19.89 17.05
N SER A 91 -11.47 19.13 18.09
CA SER A 91 -12.09 19.71 19.29
C SER A 91 -11.09 20.54 20.13
N PRO A 92 -11.48 21.72 20.66
CA PRO A 92 -10.61 22.53 21.52
C PRO A 92 -10.14 21.79 22.78
N THR A 93 -10.92 20.81 23.27
CA THR A 93 -10.51 19.94 24.38
C THR A 93 -9.29 19.10 24.02
N LEU A 94 -9.31 18.43 22.85
CA LEU A 94 -8.18 17.64 22.37
C LEU A 94 -6.93 18.50 22.16
N GLY A 95 -7.08 19.67 21.52
CA GLY A 95 -6.00 20.65 21.36
C GLY A 95 -5.39 21.07 22.69
N ALA A 96 -6.22 21.48 23.65
CA ALA A 96 -5.75 21.91 24.97
C ALA A 96 -5.02 20.80 25.74
N VAL A 97 -5.36 19.52 25.55
CA VAL A 97 -4.63 18.38 26.15
C VAL A 97 -3.28 18.18 25.46
N ILE A 98 -3.27 18.23 24.13
CA ILE A 98 -2.06 18.14 23.29
C ILE A 98 -1.07 19.25 23.65
N ASP A 99 -1.54 20.49 23.81
CA ASP A 99 -0.71 21.64 24.17
C ASP A 99 -0.09 21.48 25.56
N ARG A 100 -0.89 21.03 26.56
CA ARG A 100 -0.39 20.75 27.93
C ARG A 100 0.74 19.71 27.91
N LEU A 101 0.60 18.65 27.13
CA LEU A 101 1.62 17.60 27.03
C LEU A 101 2.83 18.06 26.23
N SER A 102 2.62 18.75 25.11
CA SER A 102 3.70 19.22 24.22
C SER A 102 4.58 20.31 24.85
N GLY A 103 4.01 21.11 25.76
CA GLY A 103 4.75 22.10 26.56
C GLY A 103 5.36 21.56 27.86
N SER A 104 5.24 20.27 28.14
CA SER A 104 5.70 19.64 29.39
C SER A 104 6.98 18.81 29.22
N SER A 105 7.61 18.44 30.34
CA SER A 105 8.64 17.40 30.32
C SER A 105 7.98 16.04 30.06
N PHE A 106 8.65 15.18 29.29
CA PHE A 106 8.22 13.79 29.09
C PHE A 106 8.70 12.84 30.22
N GLU A 107 9.27 13.36 31.31
CA GLU A 107 9.61 12.56 32.49
C GLU A 107 8.39 11.80 33.01
N GLY A 108 8.52 10.47 33.04
CA GLY A 108 7.45 9.57 33.44
C GLY A 108 6.62 8.99 32.30
N LEU A 109 6.80 9.41 31.04
CA LEU A 109 6.21 8.77 29.85
C LEU A 109 7.22 7.87 29.13
N ASN A 110 6.79 6.69 28.70
CA ASN A 110 7.58 5.74 27.92
C ASN A 110 7.65 6.15 26.43
N GLN A 111 8.42 5.42 25.62
CA GLN A 111 8.65 5.78 24.21
C GLN A 111 7.39 5.76 23.33
N TYR A 112 6.48 4.80 23.53
CA TYR A 112 5.22 4.70 22.80
C TYR A 112 4.25 5.81 23.22
N GLU A 113 4.24 6.14 24.51
CA GLU A 113 3.42 7.24 25.06
C GLU A 113 3.87 8.60 24.51
N ARG A 114 5.19 8.84 24.39
CA ARG A 114 5.73 10.04 23.72
C ARG A 114 5.39 10.09 22.23
N ALA A 115 5.46 8.94 21.54
CA ALA A 115 5.07 8.85 20.13
C ALA A 115 3.56 9.12 19.93
N ASN A 116 2.69 8.67 20.84
CA ASN A 116 1.27 9.03 20.84
C ASN A 116 1.04 10.54 20.97
N VAL A 117 1.77 11.25 21.84
CA VAL A 117 1.65 12.72 21.95
C VAL A 117 2.09 13.40 20.64
N ARG A 118 3.22 12.98 20.07
CA ARG A 118 3.74 13.49 18.79
C ARG A 118 2.73 13.30 17.65
N ASP A 119 2.16 12.11 17.53
CA ASP A 119 1.26 11.77 16.43
C ASP A 119 -0.14 12.35 16.61
N ALA A 120 -0.65 12.41 17.85
CA ALA A 120 -1.88 13.14 18.16
C ALA A 120 -1.76 14.62 17.83
N LYS A 121 -0.63 15.25 18.20
CA LYS A 121 -0.34 16.65 17.83
C LYS A 121 -0.37 16.84 16.32
N ARG A 122 0.39 16.02 15.59
CA ARG A 122 0.47 16.06 14.13
C ARG A 122 -0.93 15.94 13.50
N ASN A 123 -1.69 14.93 13.90
CA ASN A 123 -3.03 14.68 13.34
C ASN A 123 -4.00 15.82 13.64
N TYR A 124 -3.96 16.40 14.85
CA TYR A 124 -4.74 17.58 15.24
C TYR A 124 -4.36 18.83 14.43
N GLU A 125 -3.06 19.10 14.25
CA GLU A 125 -2.58 20.23 13.43
C GLU A 125 -3.01 20.11 11.96
N HIS A 126 -2.97 18.91 11.36
CA HIS A 126 -3.49 18.70 10.01
C HIS A 126 -5.01 18.87 9.93
N ALA A 127 -5.77 18.30 10.87
CA ALA A 127 -7.23 18.35 10.87
C ALA A 127 -7.79 19.77 11.07
N THR A 128 -7.10 20.61 11.85
CA THR A 128 -7.54 21.97 12.21
C THR A 128 -7.13 23.06 11.21
N LYS A 129 -6.14 22.80 10.35
CA LYS A 129 -5.66 23.77 9.34
C LYS A 129 -6.52 23.83 8.08
N SER A 130 -7.35 22.83 7.80
CA SER A 130 -8.21 22.83 6.62
C SER A 130 -9.52 23.60 6.85
N THR A 131 -10.08 24.18 5.79
CA THR A 131 -11.36 24.90 5.87
C THR A 131 -12.53 24.02 5.47
N LYS A 132 -13.69 24.25 6.07
CA LYS A 132 -14.93 23.52 5.74
C LYS A 132 -15.32 23.65 4.25
N ASP A 133 -15.09 24.81 3.64
CA ASP A 133 -15.41 25.06 2.23
C ASP A 133 -14.47 24.30 1.29
N LEU A 134 -13.19 24.17 1.65
CA LEU A 134 -12.21 23.36 0.94
C LEU A 134 -12.54 21.87 1.03
N GLU A 135 -12.87 21.33 2.21
CA GLU A 135 -13.29 19.93 2.37
C GLU A 135 -14.61 19.62 1.62
N MET A 136 -15.55 20.57 1.56
CA MET A 136 -16.75 20.43 0.74
C MET A 136 -16.47 20.45 -0.77
N ARG A 137 -15.48 21.23 -1.23
CA ARG A 137 -15.02 21.21 -2.63
C ARG A 137 -14.36 19.88 -2.97
N ILE A 138 -13.45 19.42 -2.12
CA ILE A 138 -12.78 18.11 -2.21
C ILE A 138 -13.82 17.00 -2.38
N ALA A 139 -14.76 16.84 -1.43
CA ALA A 139 -15.73 15.74 -1.46
C ALA A 139 -16.64 15.73 -2.72
N ARG A 140 -16.99 16.91 -3.24
CA ARG A 140 -17.72 17.06 -4.51
C ARG A 140 -16.87 16.64 -5.69
N LEU A 141 -15.61 17.09 -5.74
CA LEU A 141 -14.71 16.81 -6.84
C LEU A 141 -14.31 15.33 -6.89
N GLN A 142 -14.15 14.63 -5.76
CA GLN A 142 -13.94 13.17 -5.76
C GLN A 142 -15.06 12.42 -6.47
N THR A 143 -16.31 12.76 -6.13
CA THR A 143 -17.49 12.09 -6.70
C THR A 143 -17.61 12.37 -8.18
N LYS A 144 -17.53 13.64 -8.57
CA LYS A 144 -17.58 14.12 -9.97
C LYS A 144 -16.39 13.59 -10.78
N GLY A 145 -15.21 13.57 -10.19
CA GLY A 145 -13.96 13.20 -10.82
C GLY A 145 -13.90 11.73 -11.15
N TYR A 146 -14.30 10.85 -10.22
CA TYR A 146 -14.40 9.43 -10.50
C TYR A 146 -15.45 9.11 -11.59
N THR A 147 -16.66 9.68 -11.52
CA THR A 147 -17.68 9.41 -12.54
C THR A 147 -17.25 9.92 -13.92
N THR A 148 -16.62 11.09 -13.99
CA THR A 148 -16.02 11.62 -15.22
C THR A 148 -14.88 10.72 -15.72
N TRP A 149 -14.03 10.19 -14.84
CA TRP A 149 -12.94 9.29 -15.22
C TRP A 149 -13.44 7.97 -15.80
N VAL A 150 -14.50 7.36 -15.24
CA VAL A 150 -15.10 6.13 -15.80
C VAL A 150 -15.54 6.38 -17.24
N GLU A 151 -16.30 7.46 -17.48
CA GLU A 151 -16.83 7.81 -18.80
C GLU A 151 -15.71 8.18 -19.80
N ALA A 152 -14.73 8.99 -19.36
CA ALA A 152 -13.56 9.37 -20.15
C ALA A 152 -12.73 8.16 -20.56
N LYS A 153 -12.52 7.20 -19.64
CA LYS A 153 -11.78 5.97 -19.89
C LYS A 153 -12.51 5.03 -20.86
N GLU A 154 -13.83 4.89 -20.72
CA GLU A 154 -14.66 4.11 -21.65
C GLU A 154 -14.62 4.70 -23.06
N LYS A 155 -14.71 6.04 -23.17
CA LYS A 155 -14.68 6.76 -24.46
C LYS A 155 -13.29 6.96 -25.04
N ASN A 156 -12.23 6.66 -24.28
CA ASN A 156 -10.83 6.96 -24.64
C ASN A 156 -10.64 8.45 -24.97
N ASP A 157 -11.17 9.33 -24.11
CA ASP A 157 -11.19 10.79 -24.30
C ASP A 157 -10.67 11.52 -23.04
N PHE A 158 -9.39 11.87 -23.03
CA PHE A 158 -8.80 12.64 -21.92
C PHE A 158 -9.34 14.07 -21.79
N ALA A 159 -9.87 14.68 -22.86
CA ALA A 159 -10.35 16.06 -22.81
C ALA A 159 -11.57 16.21 -21.88
N MET A 160 -12.38 15.15 -21.72
CA MET A 160 -13.44 15.09 -20.71
C MET A 160 -12.91 15.18 -19.27
N PHE A 161 -11.73 14.62 -19.00
CA PHE A 161 -11.16 14.51 -17.66
C PHE A 161 -10.27 15.69 -17.28
N LYS A 162 -9.69 16.40 -18.26
CA LYS A 162 -8.85 17.59 -18.05
C LYS A 162 -9.39 18.58 -17.00
N PRO A 163 -10.66 19.04 -17.04
CA PRO A 163 -11.15 20.02 -16.06
C PRO A 163 -11.18 19.52 -14.61
N ILE A 164 -11.24 18.21 -14.40
CA ILE A 164 -11.15 17.59 -13.06
C ILE A 164 -9.72 17.71 -12.54
N LEU A 165 -8.72 17.44 -13.39
CA LEU A 165 -7.31 17.54 -13.02
C LEU A 165 -6.89 18.99 -12.75
N GLU A 166 -7.40 19.94 -13.54
CA GLU A 166 -7.17 21.38 -13.29
C GLU A 166 -7.71 21.80 -11.91
N GLU A 167 -8.96 21.41 -11.58
CA GLU A 167 -9.58 21.68 -10.28
C GLU A 167 -8.84 20.98 -9.13
N TRP A 168 -8.24 19.79 -9.37
CA TRP A 168 -7.40 19.11 -8.39
C TRP A 168 -6.07 19.84 -8.12
N VAL A 169 -5.38 20.33 -9.15
CA VAL A 169 -4.13 21.08 -8.99
C VAL A 169 -4.36 22.35 -8.16
N ASP A 170 -5.44 23.07 -8.41
CA ASP A 170 -5.83 24.26 -7.64
C ASP A 170 -6.10 23.92 -6.15
N ILE A 171 -6.84 22.83 -5.89
CA ILE A 171 -7.10 22.34 -4.52
C ILE A 171 -5.80 21.91 -3.81
N TRP A 172 -4.88 21.28 -4.53
CA TRP A 172 -3.59 20.86 -3.98
C TRP A 172 -2.71 22.04 -3.58
N GLU A 173 -2.61 23.07 -4.43
CA GLU A 173 -1.87 24.28 -4.12
C GLU A 173 -2.52 25.08 -2.97
N GLU A 174 -3.85 25.13 -2.89
CA GLU A 174 -4.57 25.77 -1.78
C GLU A 174 -4.33 25.07 -0.44
N LYS A 175 -4.54 23.74 -0.36
CA LYS A 175 -4.40 23.00 0.90
C LYS A 175 -2.94 22.88 1.34
N ALA A 176 -1.99 22.76 0.42
CA ALA A 176 -0.56 22.81 0.75
C ALA A 176 -0.18 24.14 1.44
N ARG A 177 -0.65 25.29 0.92
CA ARG A 177 -0.42 26.61 1.54
C ARG A 177 -1.05 26.76 2.94
N LEU A 178 -2.18 26.11 3.20
CA LEU A 178 -2.81 26.09 4.53
C LEU A 178 -2.05 25.21 5.52
N LEU A 179 -1.50 24.09 5.06
CA LEU A 179 -0.81 23.11 5.90
C LEU A 179 0.61 23.56 6.29
N ASP A 180 1.43 23.92 5.31
CA ASP A 180 2.79 24.44 5.51
C ASP A 180 3.25 25.26 4.29
N PRO A 181 3.15 26.60 4.32
CA PRO A 181 3.55 27.45 3.20
C PRO A 181 5.08 27.54 2.99
N THR A 182 5.89 26.82 3.78
CA THR A 182 7.37 26.85 3.68
C THR A 182 7.96 25.72 2.84
N LYS A 183 7.17 24.67 2.52
CA LYS A 183 7.57 23.52 1.71
C LYS A 183 6.93 23.57 0.30
N GLY A 184 7.45 22.77 -0.63
CA GLY A 184 6.86 22.59 -1.95
C GLY A 184 5.53 21.83 -1.89
N VAL A 185 4.63 22.06 -2.86
CA VAL A 185 3.26 21.48 -2.88
C VAL A 185 3.29 19.95 -2.75
N TYR A 186 4.26 19.28 -3.39
CA TYR A 186 4.45 17.83 -3.33
C TYR A 186 4.97 17.34 -1.96
N ASP A 187 5.80 18.14 -1.28
CA ASP A 187 6.40 17.81 0.03
C ASP A 187 5.47 18.08 1.21
N VAL A 188 4.59 19.08 1.11
CA VAL A 188 3.53 19.31 2.12
C VAL A 188 2.52 18.17 2.06
N GLY A 189 1.99 18.00 0.85
CA GLY A 189 0.75 17.33 0.43
C GLY A 189 -0.36 17.11 1.47
N PHE A 190 -1.29 16.23 1.09
CA PHE A 190 -2.37 15.70 1.93
C PHE A 190 -3.08 14.60 1.12
N GLN A 191 -3.70 13.60 1.76
CA GLN A 191 -4.63 12.72 1.05
C GLN A 191 -6.00 13.37 1.03
N ILE A 192 -6.74 13.00 -0.01
CA ILE A 192 -8.16 13.20 -0.15
C ILE A 192 -8.80 11.82 0.04
N ALA A 193 -9.75 11.69 0.99
CA ALA A 193 -10.18 10.40 1.53
C ALA A 193 -10.63 9.39 0.46
N ASN A 194 -9.77 8.43 0.11
CA ASN A 194 -9.97 7.56 -1.04
C ASN A 194 -11.21 6.68 -0.85
N ARG A 195 -12.10 6.67 -1.85
CA ARG A 195 -13.36 5.93 -1.84
C ARG A 195 -13.22 4.40 -1.77
N HIS A 196 -12.02 3.84 -1.89
CA HIS A 196 -11.76 2.40 -2.05
C HIS A 196 -10.81 1.76 -1.04
N THR A 197 -9.97 2.52 -0.33
CA THR A 197 -8.91 1.91 0.51
C THR A 197 -8.72 2.49 1.90
N ALA A 198 -9.37 3.60 2.31
CA ALA A 198 -9.27 4.03 3.71
C ALA A 198 -10.36 5.01 4.22
N PRO A 199 -10.65 5.00 5.53
CA PRO A 199 -11.44 6.01 6.26
C PRO A 199 -10.68 7.33 6.53
N PRO A 200 -11.35 8.36 7.11
CA PRO A 200 -10.80 9.70 7.30
C PRO A 200 -9.53 9.84 8.15
N GLU A 201 -9.16 8.88 8.99
CA GLU A 201 -7.91 8.89 9.76
C GLU A 201 -6.68 8.62 8.88
N HIS A 202 -6.87 8.03 7.70
CA HIS A 202 -5.84 8.01 6.66
C HIS A 202 -6.07 9.24 5.76
N GLN A 203 -5.69 10.41 6.27
CA GLN A 203 -5.52 11.66 5.52
C GLN A 203 -4.03 12.05 5.43
N VAL A 204 -3.41 11.82 4.26
CA VAL A 204 -1.99 11.49 4.12
C VAL A 204 -1.28 12.00 2.79
N ALA A 205 -0.44 13.05 2.81
CA ALA A 205 0.49 13.56 1.76
C ALA A 205 1.62 12.59 1.33
N LEU A 206 2.62 13.00 0.50
CA LEU A 206 3.92 12.32 0.51
C LEU A 206 4.56 12.28 1.92
N ASP A 207 4.77 13.41 2.61
CA ASP A 207 5.30 13.46 3.99
C ASP A 207 4.36 12.86 5.05
N GLN A 208 3.20 12.36 4.65
CA GLN A 208 2.38 11.54 5.54
C GLN A 208 2.35 10.07 5.07
N PHE A 209 2.41 9.80 3.76
CA PHE A 209 2.31 8.49 3.10
C PHE A 209 3.63 7.77 3.29
N GLU A 210 4.72 8.53 3.23
CA GLU A 210 6.08 8.19 3.60
C GLU A 210 6.61 9.27 4.55
N ARG A 211 6.28 9.15 5.84
CA ARG A 211 6.61 10.17 6.85
C ARG A 211 8.09 10.51 6.84
N GLY A 212 8.40 11.81 6.72
CA GLY A 212 9.76 12.34 6.69
C GLY A 212 10.47 12.26 5.33
N LEU A 213 9.83 11.71 4.29
CA LEU A 213 10.43 11.65 2.95
C LEU A 213 10.12 12.92 2.14
N THR A 214 11.12 13.42 1.41
CA THR A 214 10.99 14.56 0.50
C THR A 214 11.01 14.12 -0.96
N ALA A 215 10.48 14.94 -1.86
CA ALA A 215 10.52 14.74 -3.29
C ALA A 215 11.96 14.69 -3.84
N GLU A 216 12.88 15.47 -3.27
CA GLU A 216 14.32 15.38 -3.56
C GLU A 216 14.88 14.00 -3.21
N ARG A 217 14.49 13.44 -2.06
CA ARG A 217 14.90 12.09 -1.66
C ARG A 217 14.30 11.00 -2.55
N VAL A 218 13.07 11.19 -3.04
CA VAL A 218 12.46 10.31 -4.05
C VAL A 218 13.20 10.41 -5.38
N ASP A 219 13.61 11.61 -5.83
CA ASP A 219 14.41 11.80 -7.05
C ASP A 219 15.70 10.99 -7.01
N ASP A 220 16.46 11.05 -5.91
CA ASP A 220 17.71 10.31 -5.73
C ASP A 220 17.51 8.80 -5.87
N LEU A 221 16.50 8.26 -5.18
CA LEU A 221 16.19 6.82 -5.19
C LEU A 221 15.68 6.37 -6.58
N PHE A 222 14.84 7.17 -7.23
CA PHE A 222 14.26 6.84 -8.53
C PHE A 222 15.24 7.07 -9.68
N LYS A 223 16.22 7.97 -9.53
CA LYS A 223 17.33 8.12 -10.48
C LYS A 223 18.12 6.82 -10.63
N ILE A 224 18.48 6.18 -9.52
CA ILE A 224 19.19 4.88 -9.52
C ILE A 224 18.39 3.83 -10.31
N LEU A 225 17.07 3.75 -10.09
CA LEU A 225 16.20 2.80 -10.78
C LEU A 225 16.05 3.09 -12.29
N LYS A 226 15.92 4.37 -12.69
CA LYS A 226 15.85 4.79 -14.10
C LYS A 226 17.14 4.54 -14.86
N GLU A 227 18.29 4.71 -14.23
CA GLU A 227 19.59 4.50 -14.86
C GLU A 227 19.85 3.00 -15.10
N GLU A 228 19.34 2.12 -14.23
CA GLU A 228 19.73 0.71 -14.17
C GLU A 228 18.70 -0.30 -14.70
N LEU A 229 17.39 -0.05 -14.54
CA LEU A 229 16.36 -1.02 -14.92
C LEU A 229 16.01 -1.03 -16.42
N PRO A 230 15.83 0.12 -17.13
CA PRO A 230 15.59 0.11 -18.58
C PRO A 230 16.68 -0.60 -19.40
N PRO A 231 17.99 -0.49 -19.11
CA PRO A 231 19.01 -1.32 -19.76
C PRO A 231 18.83 -2.83 -19.52
N LEU A 232 18.47 -3.25 -18.31
CA LEU A 232 18.22 -4.65 -17.99
C LEU A 232 16.97 -5.20 -18.71
N ILE A 233 15.89 -4.42 -18.74
CA ILE A 233 14.66 -4.74 -19.49
C ILE A 233 14.97 -4.91 -20.99
N ARG A 234 15.80 -4.03 -21.57
CA ARG A 234 16.25 -4.14 -22.97
C ARG A 234 17.08 -5.42 -23.21
N LYS A 235 18.09 -5.71 -22.37
CA LYS A 235 18.87 -6.96 -22.45
C LYS A 235 17.97 -8.21 -22.46
N ILE A 236 16.96 -8.27 -21.58
CA ILE A 236 16.01 -9.40 -21.51
C ILE A 236 15.17 -9.50 -22.78
N LYS A 237 14.68 -8.36 -23.31
CA LYS A 237 13.92 -8.29 -24.56
C LYS A 237 14.76 -8.76 -25.77
N GLU A 238 16.05 -8.45 -25.79
CA GLU A 238 17.01 -8.83 -26.83
C GLU A 238 17.35 -10.33 -26.83
N VAL A 239 17.43 -10.98 -25.66
CA VAL A 239 17.61 -12.44 -25.56
C VAL A 239 16.44 -13.20 -26.20
N GLY A 240 15.23 -12.62 -26.19
CA GLY A 240 14.05 -13.15 -26.89
C GLY A 240 13.45 -14.44 -26.31
N SER A 241 14.22 -15.23 -25.56
CA SER A 241 13.71 -16.39 -24.83
C SER A 241 12.74 -15.95 -23.74
N LYS A 242 11.55 -16.54 -23.72
CA LYS A 242 10.51 -16.29 -22.71
C LYS A 242 10.25 -17.58 -21.94
N PRO A 243 10.06 -17.53 -20.61
CA PRO A 243 9.49 -18.63 -19.87
C PRO A 243 8.17 -19.08 -20.51
N ASP A 244 7.94 -20.39 -20.58
CA ASP A 244 6.62 -20.90 -20.91
C ASP A 244 5.67 -20.56 -19.77
N MET A 245 4.59 -19.84 -20.07
CA MET A 245 3.52 -19.50 -19.13
C MET A 245 2.20 -20.19 -19.49
N SER A 246 2.18 -21.01 -20.55
CA SER A 246 0.93 -21.61 -21.07
C SER A 246 0.19 -22.38 -19.98
N PHE A 247 0.92 -23.11 -19.14
CA PHE A 247 0.33 -23.86 -18.03
C PHE A 247 -0.30 -22.95 -16.94
N LEU A 248 0.13 -21.70 -16.78
CA LEU A 248 -0.51 -20.72 -15.89
C LEU A 248 -1.79 -20.12 -16.50
N LYS A 249 -1.90 -20.12 -17.84
CA LYS A 249 -2.97 -19.45 -18.60
C LYS A 249 -3.94 -20.46 -19.22
N GLN A 250 -4.53 -21.29 -18.36
CA GLN A 250 -5.55 -22.31 -18.69
C GLN A 250 -6.85 -22.02 -17.94
N ASN A 251 -7.92 -22.77 -18.23
CA ASN A 251 -9.14 -22.70 -17.44
C ASN A 251 -8.96 -23.44 -16.10
N PHE A 252 -9.09 -22.71 -15.00
CA PHE A 252 -9.00 -23.22 -13.63
C PHE A 252 -10.31 -22.98 -12.89
N ASP A 253 -10.87 -24.05 -12.32
CA ASP A 253 -12.10 -23.97 -11.53
C ASP A 253 -11.94 -23.01 -10.33
N LEU A 254 -12.88 -22.06 -10.20
CA LEU A 254 -12.81 -21.01 -9.20
C LEU A 254 -13.02 -21.53 -7.77
N GLU A 255 -13.84 -22.56 -7.57
CA GLU A 255 -14.07 -23.14 -6.24
C GLU A 255 -12.81 -23.85 -5.74
N GLN A 256 -12.11 -24.56 -6.63
CA GLN A 256 -10.81 -25.16 -6.36
C GLN A 256 -9.72 -24.10 -6.14
N GLN A 257 -9.74 -22.98 -6.88
CA GLN A 257 -8.81 -21.86 -6.64
C GLN A 257 -9.02 -21.29 -5.23
N VAL A 258 -10.26 -21.05 -4.81
CA VAL A 258 -10.61 -20.56 -3.46
C VAL A 258 -10.16 -21.55 -2.38
N LYS A 259 -10.41 -22.86 -2.55
CA LYS A 259 -9.99 -23.89 -1.58
C LYS A 259 -8.46 -23.95 -1.44
N PHE A 260 -7.72 -23.92 -2.54
CA PHE A 260 -6.25 -23.89 -2.50
C PHE A 260 -5.75 -22.63 -1.80
N ASN A 261 -6.28 -21.46 -2.16
CA ASN A 261 -5.85 -20.18 -1.59
C ASN A 261 -6.17 -20.07 -0.09
N HIS A 262 -7.33 -20.57 0.35
CA HIS A 262 -7.66 -20.66 1.77
C HIS A 262 -6.72 -21.61 2.53
N ARG A 263 -6.33 -22.75 1.94
CA ARG A 263 -5.34 -23.66 2.53
C ARG A 263 -3.98 -22.99 2.63
N LEU A 264 -3.51 -22.38 1.54
CA LEU A 264 -2.23 -21.68 1.47
C LEU A 264 -2.16 -20.53 2.48
N ALA A 265 -3.18 -19.66 2.54
CA ALA A 265 -3.30 -18.57 3.52
C ALA A 265 -3.12 -19.08 4.95
N LYS A 266 -3.80 -20.19 5.30
CA LYS A 266 -3.69 -20.81 6.63
C LYS A 266 -2.31 -21.38 6.91
N GLU A 267 -1.68 -22.02 5.92
CA GLU A 267 -0.34 -22.62 6.07
C GLU A 267 0.77 -21.56 6.18
N ILE A 268 0.68 -20.43 5.46
CA ILE A 268 1.58 -19.27 5.68
C ILE A 268 1.27 -18.54 6.99
N GLY A 269 0.10 -18.79 7.59
CA GLY A 269 -0.23 -18.47 8.98
C GLY A 269 -1.34 -17.44 9.20
N PHE A 270 -2.15 -17.16 8.18
CA PHE A 270 -3.32 -16.27 8.26
C PHE A 270 -4.58 -17.07 8.63
N ASP A 271 -5.16 -16.80 9.80
CA ASP A 271 -6.17 -17.67 10.43
C ASP A 271 -7.60 -17.10 10.46
N THR A 272 -7.80 -15.82 10.10
CA THR A 272 -9.10 -15.11 10.19
C THR A 272 -9.30 -14.09 9.06
N PHE A 273 -10.42 -14.14 8.35
CA PHE A 273 -10.76 -13.21 7.27
C PHE A 273 -11.72 -12.09 7.76
N THR A 274 -11.24 -10.98 8.39
CA THR A 274 -12.12 -9.97 9.06
C THR A 274 -11.70 -8.43 9.23
N ILE A 275 -11.46 -7.67 8.12
CA ILE A 275 -10.96 -6.28 7.71
C ILE A 275 -10.11 -5.50 8.67
N ASP A 276 -9.10 -4.79 8.14
CA ASP A 276 -8.26 -3.76 8.77
C ASP A 276 -9.09 -2.72 9.54
N LEU A 277 -9.61 -3.18 10.68
CA LEU A 277 -10.52 -2.53 11.60
C LEU A 277 -9.78 -2.24 12.89
N HIS A 278 -9.01 -3.23 13.33
CA HIS A 278 -8.35 -3.28 14.61
C HIS A 278 -7.31 -4.43 14.60
N PRO A 279 -6.21 -4.41 15.37
CA PRO A 279 -5.24 -5.52 15.44
C PRO A 279 -5.76 -6.91 15.89
N THR A 280 -7.08 -7.05 16.09
CA THR A 280 -7.78 -8.32 16.38
C THR A 280 -8.80 -8.69 15.30
N ASP A 281 -8.96 -7.89 14.25
CA ASP A 281 -9.94 -8.04 13.18
C ASP A 281 -9.28 -7.49 11.89
N VAL A 282 -8.92 -8.39 10.94
CA VAL A 282 -8.13 -8.11 9.71
C VAL A 282 -8.60 -9.04 8.56
N ARG A 283 -9.04 -8.54 7.38
CA ARG A 283 -9.71 -9.24 6.21
C ARG A 283 -8.75 -8.97 5.08
N ILE A 284 -8.56 -10.00 4.29
CA ILE A 284 -8.07 -9.88 2.93
C ILE A 284 -9.26 -10.05 1.97
N THR A 285 -9.22 -9.38 0.83
CA THR A 285 -10.10 -9.66 -0.31
C THR A 285 -9.23 -9.84 -1.55
N THR A 286 -9.27 -11.03 -2.15
CA THR A 286 -8.54 -11.32 -3.39
C THR A 286 -9.51 -11.50 -4.56
N LYS A 287 -9.03 -11.29 -5.77
CA LYS A 287 -9.74 -11.53 -7.02
C LYS A 287 -9.19 -12.80 -7.67
N TYR A 288 -10.08 -13.64 -8.20
CA TYR A 288 -9.72 -14.81 -8.98
C TYR A 288 -10.01 -14.59 -10.47
N THR A 289 -9.12 -15.08 -11.33
CA THR A 289 -9.31 -15.07 -12.78
C THR A 289 -9.38 -16.51 -13.28
N VAL A 290 -10.44 -16.85 -14.04
CA VAL A 290 -10.66 -18.22 -14.54
C VAL A 290 -9.50 -18.72 -15.40
N ASN A 291 -8.90 -17.80 -16.17
CA ASN A 291 -7.89 -18.12 -17.19
C ASN A 291 -6.46 -17.85 -16.70
N ASP A 292 -6.26 -17.65 -15.40
CA ASP A 292 -4.97 -17.28 -14.81
C ASP A 292 -4.89 -17.67 -13.33
N ILE A 293 -4.32 -18.83 -13.03
CA ILE A 293 -4.22 -19.30 -11.64
C ILE A 293 -3.28 -18.47 -10.77
N PHE A 294 -2.33 -17.76 -11.38
CA PHE A 294 -1.32 -17.03 -10.62
C PHE A 294 -1.90 -15.72 -10.04
N ASP A 295 -2.82 -15.05 -10.74
CA ASP A 295 -3.51 -13.81 -10.31
C ASP A 295 -4.07 -13.93 -8.88
N GLY A 296 -4.90 -14.94 -8.63
CA GLY A 296 -5.51 -15.18 -7.32
C GLY A 296 -4.51 -15.57 -6.23
N ILE A 297 -3.44 -16.29 -6.58
CA ILE A 297 -2.39 -16.72 -5.65
C ILE A 297 -1.51 -15.54 -5.23
N SER A 298 -0.98 -14.78 -6.19
CA SER A 298 -0.16 -13.60 -5.87
C SER A 298 -0.96 -12.56 -5.11
N GLY A 299 -2.21 -12.29 -5.53
CA GLY A 299 -3.11 -11.38 -4.83
C GLY A 299 -3.36 -11.82 -3.39
N MET A 300 -3.70 -13.09 -3.14
CA MET A 300 -3.92 -13.59 -1.78
C MET A 300 -2.67 -13.48 -0.91
N ILE A 301 -1.47 -13.78 -1.43
CA ILE A 301 -0.21 -13.66 -0.67
C ILE A 301 0.10 -12.18 -0.36
N HIS A 302 -0.12 -11.28 -1.33
CA HIS A 302 0.06 -9.84 -1.17
C HIS A 302 -0.81 -9.28 -0.04
N GLU A 303 -2.12 -9.57 -0.07
CA GLU A 303 -3.05 -9.16 0.97
C GLU A 303 -2.72 -9.80 2.33
N CYS A 304 -2.27 -11.06 2.37
CA CYS A 304 -1.78 -11.68 3.61
C CYS A 304 -0.60 -10.91 4.21
N GLY A 305 0.29 -10.34 3.38
CA GLY A 305 1.41 -9.54 3.86
C GLY A 305 0.99 -8.21 4.52
N HIS A 306 0.00 -7.50 3.95
CA HIS A 306 -0.64 -6.37 4.63
C HIS A 306 -1.28 -6.83 5.95
N ALA A 307 -2.03 -7.92 5.91
CA ALA A 307 -2.76 -8.43 7.07
C ALA A 307 -1.84 -8.86 8.22
N PHE A 308 -0.67 -9.45 7.92
CA PHE A 308 0.32 -9.80 8.94
C PHE A 308 0.89 -8.57 9.66
N TYR A 309 1.02 -7.43 8.97
CA TYR A 309 1.40 -6.18 9.62
C TYR A 309 0.32 -5.75 10.61
N GLU A 310 -0.93 -5.66 10.17
CA GLU A 310 -2.06 -5.21 11.01
C GLU A 310 -2.30 -6.13 12.21
N GLN A 311 -2.29 -7.45 12.01
CA GLN A 311 -2.38 -8.44 13.10
C GLN A 311 -1.20 -8.38 14.07
N GLY A 312 -0.05 -7.93 13.56
CA GLY A 312 1.22 -7.80 14.27
C GLY A 312 1.43 -6.48 15.02
N ARG A 313 0.52 -5.50 14.87
CA ARG A 313 0.56 -4.21 15.56
C ARG A 313 0.55 -4.36 17.08
N ASN A 314 1.07 -3.33 17.76
CA ASN A 314 1.17 -3.34 19.22
C ASN A 314 -0.22 -3.27 19.89
N LYS A 315 -0.64 -4.38 20.51
CA LYS A 315 -1.98 -4.56 21.10
C LYS A 315 -2.18 -3.82 22.43
N GLU A 316 -1.11 -3.43 23.12
CA GLU A 316 -1.19 -2.57 24.32
C GLU A 316 -1.67 -1.15 23.97
N TYR A 317 -1.36 -0.71 22.74
CA TYR A 317 -1.67 0.62 22.21
C TYR A 317 -2.63 0.55 21.00
N ALA A 318 -3.41 -0.53 20.86
CA ALA A 318 -4.19 -0.83 19.64
C ALA A 318 -5.05 0.35 19.15
N ASP A 319 -5.79 0.97 20.08
CA ASP A 319 -6.67 2.13 19.86
C ASP A 319 -5.92 3.49 19.82
N LEU A 320 -4.59 3.50 19.72
CA LEU A 320 -3.75 4.71 19.80
C LEU A 320 -2.82 4.88 18.58
N PRO A 321 -2.53 6.12 18.15
CA PRO A 321 -1.81 6.41 16.90
C PRO A 321 -0.49 5.66 16.71
N VAL A 322 0.27 5.45 17.81
CA VAL A 322 1.57 4.75 17.76
C VAL A 322 1.48 3.31 17.26
N SER A 323 0.31 2.66 17.41
CA SER A 323 0.11 1.29 16.95
C SER A 323 -0.12 1.22 15.43
N SER A 324 -0.57 2.29 14.79
CA SER A 324 -0.79 2.35 13.34
C SER A 324 0.52 2.31 12.55
N PRO A 325 0.51 1.84 11.29
CA PRO A 325 1.67 1.90 10.40
C PRO A 325 2.33 3.29 10.32
N VAL A 326 3.66 3.33 10.25
CA VAL A 326 4.41 4.59 10.10
C VAL A 326 4.19 5.22 8.71
N SER A 327 4.02 4.40 7.68
CA SER A 327 3.87 4.81 6.29
C SER A 327 3.23 3.71 5.44
N LEU A 328 2.72 4.09 4.26
CA LEU A 328 2.26 3.17 3.23
C LEU A 328 3.42 2.42 2.57
N GLY A 329 4.59 3.01 2.36
CA GLY A 329 5.76 2.28 1.85
C GLY A 329 6.22 1.20 2.81
N ILE A 330 6.16 1.41 4.14
CA ILE A 330 6.37 0.32 5.09
C ILE A 330 5.23 -0.70 5.03
N HIS A 331 3.97 -0.29 4.84
CA HIS A 331 2.83 -1.22 4.71
C HIS A 331 2.95 -2.13 3.49
N GLU A 332 3.14 -1.52 2.33
CA GLU A 332 3.40 -2.15 1.04
C GLU A 332 4.71 -2.97 1.06
N SER A 333 5.70 -2.57 1.86
CA SER A 333 6.88 -3.42 2.03
C SER A 333 6.55 -4.77 2.65
N GLN A 334 5.46 -4.90 3.40
CA GLN A 334 5.02 -6.18 3.94
C GLN A 334 4.29 -7.00 2.87
N SER A 335 3.33 -6.44 2.15
CA SER A 335 2.65 -7.15 1.04
C SER A 335 3.64 -7.64 -0.02
N LEU A 336 4.54 -6.76 -0.48
CA LEU A 336 5.59 -7.09 -1.44
C LEU A 336 6.64 -8.06 -0.87
N PHE A 337 6.92 -8.03 0.44
CA PHE A 337 7.81 -9.02 1.07
C PHE A 337 7.26 -10.45 0.97
N TRP A 338 5.95 -10.62 1.16
CA TRP A 338 5.32 -11.93 1.06
C TRP A 338 5.11 -12.35 -0.40
N GLU A 339 4.63 -11.44 -1.25
CA GLU A 339 4.34 -11.68 -2.67
C GLU A 339 5.61 -11.91 -3.49
N ARG A 340 6.54 -10.95 -3.48
CA ARG A 340 7.57 -10.80 -4.52
C ARG A 340 8.97 -11.17 -4.10
N VAL A 341 9.33 -10.78 -2.87
CA VAL A 341 10.72 -10.85 -2.41
C VAL A 341 11.23 -12.28 -2.60
N GLN A 342 12.30 -12.36 -3.40
CA GLN A 342 12.60 -13.33 -4.46
C GLN A 342 14.11 -13.44 -4.75
N ALA A 343 15.01 -13.53 -3.76
CA ALA A 343 16.45 -13.39 -4.02
C ALA A 343 17.09 -14.75 -4.37
N GLY A 344 18.05 -14.82 -5.30
CA GLY A 344 18.32 -16.07 -6.04
C GLY A 344 19.65 -16.82 -5.77
N SER A 345 19.58 -18.15 -5.85
CA SER A 345 20.35 -18.96 -6.82
C SER A 345 19.94 -20.45 -6.74
N LEU A 346 19.46 -21.03 -7.85
CA LEU A 346 19.39 -22.47 -8.03
C LEU A 346 20.80 -22.97 -8.41
N ARG A 347 21.50 -23.59 -7.45
CA ARG A 347 22.79 -24.23 -7.73
C ARG A 347 22.55 -25.44 -8.64
N ARG A 348 22.80 -25.29 -9.95
CA ARG A 348 22.86 -26.44 -10.88
C ARG A 348 23.76 -27.50 -10.25
N SER A 349 23.20 -28.69 -10.01
CA SER A 349 23.98 -29.87 -9.64
C SER A 349 24.81 -30.29 -10.86
N ARG A 350 25.96 -29.65 -11.03
CA ARG A 350 26.98 -30.05 -11.98
C ARG A 350 28.03 -30.81 -11.20
N THR A 351 28.12 -32.10 -11.49
CA THR A 351 29.12 -32.99 -10.93
C THR A 351 30.54 -32.49 -11.24
N LEU A 352 31.42 -32.62 -10.23
CA LEU A 352 32.89 -32.62 -10.28
C LEU A 352 33.68 -31.28 -10.30
N THR A 353 34.55 -31.18 -9.29
CA THR A 353 35.95 -30.66 -9.31
C THR A 353 36.24 -29.15 -9.39
N ASN A 354 35.44 -28.25 -8.79
CA ASN A 354 35.97 -26.96 -8.31
C ASN A 354 35.20 -26.42 -7.07
N PRO A 355 35.88 -25.80 -6.08
CA PRO A 355 35.22 -25.14 -4.96
C PRO A 355 34.54 -23.84 -5.42
N PRO A 356 33.34 -23.51 -4.92
CA PRO A 356 32.64 -22.27 -5.29
C PRO A 356 33.21 -21.03 -4.59
N SER A 357 32.99 -19.86 -5.20
CA SER A 357 33.23 -18.54 -4.58
C SER A 357 32.33 -18.32 -3.35
N PRO A 358 32.76 -17.58 -2.30
CA PRO A 358 31.98 -17.40 -1.08
C PRO A 358 30.68 -16.58 -1.23
N ASN A 359 30.51 -15.82 -2.31
CA ASN A 359 29.56 -14.72 -2.41
C ASN A 359 28.31 -15.02 -3.27
N ALA A 360 27.62 -16.15 -3.02
CA ALA A 360 26.33 -16.45 -3.66
C ALA A 360 25.38 -17.18 -2.70
N ARG A 361 24.49 -16.45 -2.01
CA ARG A 361 23.55 -17.01 -1.02
C ARG A 361 22.26 -16.19 -0.85
N THR A 362 21.21 -16.51 -1.58
CA THR A 362 19.87 -15.91 -1.37
C THR A 362 18.77 -16.80 -1.94
N GLN A 363 17.68 -17.04 -1.21
CA GLN A 363 16.51 -17.88 -1.58
C GLN A 363 15.27 -17.49 -0.72
N LEU A 364 14.03 -17.52 -1.23
CA LEU A 364 12.86 -16.86 -0.60
C LEU A 364 11.46 -17.51 -0.89
N VAL A 365 10.35 -16.76 -0.72
CA VAL A 365 8.94 -17.22 -0.59
C VAL A 365 8.16 -17.23 -1.93
N GLY A 366 7.04 -16.50 -2.09
CA GLY A 366 5.96 -16.84 -3.03
C GLY A 366 6.36 -16.95 -4.50
N LEU A 367 7.34 -16.14 -4.91
CA LEU A 367 7.92 -16.16 -6.25
C LEU A 367 9.21 -16.99 -6.37
N HIS A 368 9.46 -18.01 -5.53
CA HIS A 368 10.66 -18.86 -5.56
C HIS A 368 10.44 -20.34 -5.89
N ALA A 369 11.44 -20.95 -6.54
CA ALA A 369 11.61 -22.40 -6.62
C ALA A 369 11.40 -23.13 -5.28
N ASN A 370 11.96 -22.67 -4.14
CA ASN A 370 11.76 -23.34 -2.84
C ASN A 370 10.29 -23.38 -2.39
N PHE A 371 9.55 -22.30 -2.59
CA PHE A 371 8.12 -22.25 -2.29
C PHE A 371 7.35 -23.18 -3.23
N TRP A 372 7.69 -23.20 -4.51
CA TRP A 372 7.09 -24.12 -5.48
C TRP A 372 7.56 -25.58 -5.31
N GLU A 373 8.69 -25.86 -4.65
CA GLU A 373 9.08 -27.21 -4.24
C GLU A 373 8.11 -27.77 -3.19
N HIS A 374 7.62 -26.92 -2.28
CA HIS A 374 6.61 -27.27 -1.28
C HIS A 374 5.17 -27.25 -1.85
N TYR A 375 4.79 -26.15 -2.50
CA TYR A 375 3.41 -25.87 -2.87
C TYR A 375 2.96 -26.36 -4.24
N LEU A 376 3.85 -26.62 -5.20
CA LEU A 376 3.43 -27.17 -6.49
C LEU A 376 2.87 -28.60 -6.38
N PRO A 377 3.44 -29.51 -5.57
CA PRO A 377 2.79 -30.79 -5.26
C PRO A 377 1.37 -30.62 -4.71
N ILE A 378 1.16 -29.68 -3.80
CA ILE A 378 -0.14 -29.38 -3.20
C ILE A 378 -1.11 -28.79 -4.24
N LEU A 379 -0.67 -27.82 -5.04
CA LEU A 379 -1.49 -27.19 -6.08
C LEU A 379 -1.98 -28.20 -7.13
N ARG A 380 -1.17 -29.21 -7.46
CA ARG A 380 -1.55 -30.32 -8.34
C ARG A 380 -2.65 -31.21 -7.76
N GLU A 381 -2.86 -31.26 -6.44
CA GLU A 381 -4.00 -31.97 -5.84
C GLU A 381 -5.33 -31.35 -6.28
N TYR A 382 -5.34 -30.05 -6.57
CA TYR A 382 -6.51 -29.29 -7.02
C TYR A 382 -6.63 -29.24 -8.55
N PHE A 383 -5.50 -29.27 -9.28
CA PHE A 383 -5.43 -29.07 -10.74
C PHE A 383 -4.48 -30.06 -11.45
N PRO A 384 -4.74 -31.38 -11.39
CA PRO A 384 -3.81 -32.39 -11.89
C PRO A 384 -3.70 -32.42 -13.42
N GLU A 385 -4.75 -32.04 -14.14
CA GLU A 385 -4.76 -32.00 -15.62
C GLU A 385 -3.99 -30.79 -16.16
N GLN A 386 -4.16 -29.63 -15.51
CA GLN A 386 -3.51 -28.38 -15.90
C GLN A 386 -2.01 -28.32 -15.52
N LEU A 387 -1.59 -29.04 -14.47
CA LEU A 387 -0.23 -28.95 -13.91
C LEU A 387 0.55 -30.29 -13.95
N PRO A 388 0.65 -30.97 -15.10
CA PRO A 388 1.22 -32.31 -15.18
C PRO A 388 2.69 -32.37 -14.74
N PRO A 389 3.09 -33.39 -13.97
CA PRO A 389 4.34 -33.37 -13.21
C PRO A 389 5.61 -33.36 -14.07
N ASP A 390 5.56 -33.94 -15.28
CA ASP A 390 6.71 -34.12 -16.18
C ASP A 390 7.10 -32.84 -16.93
N SER A 391 6.20 -31.84 -17.03
CA SER A 391 6.45 -30.58 -17.73
C SER A 391 6.44 -29.36 -16.80
N VAL A 392 5.50 -29.30 -15.86
CA VAL A 392 5.39 -28.18 -14.91
C VAL A 392 6.23 -28.47 -13.66
N THR A 393 7.54 -28.27 -13.74
CA THR A 393 8.45 -28.41 -12.58
C THR A 393 8.44 -27.17 -11.67
N PRO A 394 8.89 -27.23 -10.41
CA PRO A 394 9.03 -26.04 -9.56
C PRO A 394 9.90 -24.94 -10.18
N THR A 395 10.94 -25.30 -10.93
CA THR A 395 11.77 -24.34 -11.68
C THR A 395 11.04 -23.75 -12.89
N ALA A 396 10.21 -24.54 -13.59
CA ALA A 396 9.38 -24.02 -14.69
C ALA A 396 8.32 -23.05 -14.17
N PHE A 397 7.59 -23.42 -13.10
CA PHE A 397 6.63 -22.56 -12.42
C PHE A 397 7.29 -21.27 -11.93
N TRP A 398 8.46 -21.39 -11.29
CA TRP A 398 9.27 -20.25 -10.88
C TRP A 398 9.61 -19.29 -12.04
N ARG A 399 10.12 -19.81 -13.17
CA ARG A 399 10.44 -18.98 -14.34
C ARG A 399 9.19 -18.32 -14.93
N ALA A 400 8.06 -19.03 -14.97
CA ALA A 400 6.78 -18.52 -15.51
C ALA A 400 6.18 -17.41 -14.65
N ALA A 401 6.15 -17.59 -13.33
CA ALA A 401 5.62 -16.61 -12.38
C ALA A 401 6.49 -15.33 -12.28
N ASN A 402 7.76 -15.41 -12.70
CA ASN A 402 8.69 -14.28 -12.78
C ASN A 402 9.01 -13.90 -14.26
N ALA A 403 8.10 -14.15 -15.18
CA ALA A 403 8.27 -13.74 -16.58
C ALA A 403 8.22 -12.21 -16.71
N VAL A 404 9.11 -11.63 -17.51
CA VAL A 404 9.23 -10.18 -17.72
C VAL A 404 8.46 -9.81 -18.97
N GLN A 405 7.46 -8.95 -18.83
CA GLN A 405 6.51 -8.59 -19.87
C GLN A 405 6.24 -7.08 -19.85
N PRO A 406 7.10 -6.27 -20.48
CA PRO A 406 6.84 -4.84 -20.65
C PRO A 406 5.49 -4.63 -21.32
N GLY A 407 4.56 -4.05 -20.56
CA GLY A 407 3.15 -3.93 -20.92
C GLY A 407 2.64 -2.53 -20.65
N LEU A 408 1.35 -2.33 -20.92
CA LEU A 408 0.71 -1.03 -20.69
C LEU A 408 0.26 -0.89 -19.23
N ILE A 409 -0.28 -1.95 -18.63
CA ILE A 409 -1.07 -1.90 -17.40
C ILE A 409 -0.22 -2.15 -16.15
N ARG A 410 -0.08 -1.13 -15.30
CA ARG A 410 0.72 -1.16 -14.05
C ARG A 410 0.35 -2.32 -13.12
N ILE A 411 -0.93 -2.54 -12.87
CA ILE A 411 -1.41 -3.59 -11.95
C ILE A 411 -1.19 -5.02 -12.48
N ALA A 412 -0.78 -5.17 -13.74
CA ALA A 412 -0.42 -6.44 -14.37
C ALA A 412 1.06 -6.47 -14.80
N ALA A 413 1.87 -5.50 -14.38
CA ALA A 413 3.29 -5.43 -14.69
C ALA A 413 4.08 -6.39 -13.80
N ASP A 414 5.10 -7.02 -14.38
CA ASP A 414 6.03 -7.87 -13.64
C ASP A 414 6.93 -7.05 -12.69
N GLU A 415 7.56 -7.72 -11.74
CA GLU A 415 8.41 -7.10 -10.72
C GLU A 415 9.51 -6.18 -11.29
N LEU A 416 10.08 -6.48 -12.46
CA LEU A 416 11.15 -5.67 -13.05
C LEU A 416 10.61 -4.43 -13.78
N THR A 417 9.44 -4.54 -14.41
CA THR A 417 8.83 -3.44 -15.17
C THR A 417 7.95 -2.54 -14.31
N TYR A 418 7.38 -3.07 -13.23
CA TYR A 418 6.50 -2.36 -12.30
C TYR A 418 7.06 -1.01 -11.77
N PRO A 419 8.34 -0.90 -11.34
CA PRO A 419 8.90 0.38 -10.90
C PRO A 419 8.86 1.48 -11.97
N MET A 420 8.96 1.13 -13.26
CA MET A 420 8.91 2.12 -14.35
C MET A 420 7.54 2.78 -14.48
N HIS A 421 6.46 2.03 -14.22
CA HIS A 421 5.10 2.58 -14.19
C HIS A 421 4.90 3.57 -13.03
N ILE A 422 5.54 3.32 -11.88
CA ILE A 422 5.49 4.17 -10.70
C ILE A 422 6.29 5.46 -10.92
N ILE A 423 7.54 5.33 -11.38
CA ILE A 423 8.42 6.47 -11.66
C ILE A 423 7.80 7.40 -12.71
N LEU A 424 7.21 6.84 -13.77
CA LEU A 424 6.48 7.61 -14.77
C LEU A 424 5.39 8.48 -14.13
N ARG A 425 4.60 7.95 -13.20
CA ARG A 425 3.51 8.69 -12.55
C ARG A 425 4.07 9.80 -11.68
N TYR A 426 5.02 9.48 -10.80
CA TYR A 426 5.73 10.46 -9.96
C TYR A 426 6.28 11.65 -10.78
N GLU A 427 6.93 11.37 -11.90
CA GLU A 427 7.50 12.38 -12.80
C GLU A 427 6.48 13.17 -13.63
N LEU A 428 5.20 12.83 -13.56
CA LEU A 428 4.09 13.64 -14.08
C LEU A 428 3.41 14.41 -12.94
N GLU A 429 3.13 13.77 -11.81
CA GLU A 429 2.44 14.39 -10.67
C GLU A 429 3.21 15.60 -10.12
N ARG A 430 4.50 15.43 -9.84
CA ARG A 430 5.28 16.49 -9.20
C ARG A 430 5.37 17.76 -10.05
N PRO A 431 5.82 17.73 -11.32
CA PRO A 431 5.85 18.94 -12.13
C PRO A 431 4.45 19.47 -12.44
N LEU A 432 3.39 18.65 -12.41
CA LEU A 432 2.01 19.13 -12.57
C LEU A 432 1.57 19.96 -11.34
N LEU A 433 1.74 19.43 -10.13
CA LEU A 433 1.39 20.10 -8.88
C LEU A 433 2.26 21.33 -8.60
N GLU A 434 3.50 21.34 -9.08
CA GLU A 434 4.40 22.51 -9.05
C GLU A 434 4.19 23.48 -10.25
N ARG A 435 3.16 23.27 -11.08
CA ARG A 435 2.84 24.06 -12.30
C ARG A 435 4.00 24.22 -13.30
N ARG A 436 4.93 23.26 -13.33
CA ARG A 436 6.03 23.16 -14.32
C ARG A 436 5.58 22.52 -15.64
N ILE A 437 4.49 21.77 -15.65
CA ILE A 437 3.78 21.29 -16.84
C ILE A 437 2.28 21.59 -16.73
N THR A 438 1.56 21.50 -17.84
CA THR A 438 0.10 21.67 -17.86
C THR A 438 -0.64 20.32 -17.91
N VAL A 439 -1.95 20.33 -17.65
CA VAL A 439 -2.79 19.13 -17.81
C VAL A 439 -2.81 18.65 -19.28
N ASP A 440 -2.71 19.56 -20.25
CA ASP A 440 -2.62 19.24 -21.68
C ASP A 440 -1.36 18.45 -22.07
N ASP A 441 -0.28 18.58 -21.29
CA ASP A 441 0.97 17.85 -21.56
C ASP A 441 0.89 16.37 -21.18
N LEU A 442 -0.04 15.98 -20.29
CA LEU A 442 -0.03 14.67 -19.64
C LEU A 442 -0.16 13.48 -20.61
N PRO A 443 -1.07 13.46 -21.62
CA PRO A 443 -1.15 12.33 -22.56
C PRO A 443 0.15 12.15 -23.36
N ARG A 444 0.75 13.26 -23.79
CA ARG A 444 1.98 13.26 -24.58
C ARG A 444 3.17 12.77 -23.74
N LEU A 445 3.39 13.37 -22.57
CA LEU A 445 4.49 13.01 -21.67
C LEU A 445 4.36 11.58 -21.14
N TRP A 446 3.14 11.10 -20.88
CA TRP A 446 2.88 9.70 -20.52
C TRP A 446 3.35 8.77 -21.64
N ASN A 447 2.96 9.04 -22.89
CA ASN A 447 3.30 8.19 -24.03
C ASN A 447 4.80 8.23 -24.37
N GLU A 448 5.45 9.38 -24.19
CA GLU A 448 6.91 9.51 -24.26
C GLU A 448 7.61 8.62 -23.22
N LYS A 449 7.21 8.69 -21.94
CA LYS A 449 7.82 7.90 -20.85
C LYS A 449 7.55 6.40 -20.93
N MET A 450 6.34 5.98 -21.34
CA MET A 450 6.04 4.56 -21.57
C MET A 450 6.96 3.96 -22.65
N ARG A 451 7.24 4.71 -23.72
CA ARG A 451 8.17 4.33 -24.77
C ARG A 451 9.62 4.30 -24.28
N GLU A 452 10.03 5.32 -23.52
CA GLU A 452 11.39 5.46 -22.98
C GLU A 452 11.77 4.31 -22.03
N TYR A 453 10.91 4.00 -21.05
CA TYR A 453 11.23 3.05 -19.99
C TYR A 453 10.91 1.60 -20.34
N LEU A 454 9.82 1.35 -21.06
CA LEU A 454 9.30 0.00 -21.33
C LEU A 454 9.38 -0.39 -22.81
N GLY A 455 9.60 0.56 -23.73
CA GLY A 455 9.64 0.29 -25.17
C GLY A 455 8.31 -0.23 -25.69
N VAL A 456 7.20 0.31 -25.19
CA VAL A 456 5.82 0.01 -25.59
C VAL A 456 5.13 1.26 -26.14
N GLU A 457 4.29 1.07 -27.16
CA GLU A 457 3.47 2.13 -27.74
C GLU A 457 2.08 2.15 -27.09
N VAL A 458 1.61 3.33 -26.71
CA VAL A 458 0.31 3.52 -26.08
C VAL A 458 -0.76 3.75 -27.16
N PRO A 459 -1.80 2.90 -27.30
CA PRO A 459 -2.77 2.99 -28.39
C PRO A 459 -3.82 4.10 -28.19
N GLY A 460 -4.00 4.59 -26.96
CA GLY A 460 -4.97 5.61 -26.61
C GLY A 460 -4.99 5.92 -25.10
N ASP A 461 -5.65 7.01 -24.72
CA ASP A 461 -5.69 7.52 -23.35
C ASP A 461 -6.20 6.50 -22.33
N ALA A 462 -7.13 5.60 -22.70
CA ALA A 462 -7.73 4.60 -21.82
C ALA A 462 -6.70 3.60 -21.25
N GLN A 463 -5.68 3.25 -22.04
CA GLN A 463 -4.51 2.48 -21.61
C GLN A 463 -3.32 3.38 -21.25
N GLY A 464 -3.35 4.64 -21.68
CA GLY A 464 -2.42 5.71 -21.34
C GLY A 464 -2.77 6.44 -20.04
N VAL A 465 -2.89 7.76 -20.12
CA VAL A 465 -3.07 8.65 -18.95
C VAL A 465 -4.34 8.38 -18.11
N LEU A 466 -5.40 7.80 -18.69
CA LEU A 466 -6.63 7.40 -17.98
C LEU A 466 -6.56 5.97 -17.42
N GLN A 467 -5.38 5.34 -17.41
CA GLN A 467 -5.21 3.96 -16.96
C GLN A 467 -5.67 3.75 -15.52
N ASP A 468 -5.18 4.58 -14.60
CA ASP A 468 -5.41 4.50 -13.16
C ASP A 468 -6.45 5.52 -12.69
N MET A 469 -7.24 5.16 -11.66
CA MET A 469 -8.26 6.05 -11.07
C MET A 469 -7.72 7.07 -10.05
N HIS A 470 -6.45 7.00 -9.67
CA HIS A 470 -5.92 7.71 -8.49
C HIS A 470 -6.02 9.24 -8.61
N TRP A 471 -5.79 9.79 -9.80
CA TRP A 471 -5.97 11.23 -10.02
C TRP A 471 -7.45 11.66 -10.13
N SER A 472 -8.39 10.72 -10.22
CA SER A 472 -9.82 11.03 -10.30
C SER A 472 -10.42 11.42 -8.95
N ASP A 473 -9.91 10.85 -7.86
CA ASP A 473 -10.24 11.23 -6.49
C ASP A 473 -9.15 12.07 -5.80
N GLY A 474 -8.19 12.59 -6.57
CA GLY A 474 -7.16 13.52 -6.08
C GLY A 474 -6.04 12.87 -5.28
N THR A 475 -5.87 11.55 -5.39
CA THR A 475 -4.80 10.77 -4.76
C THR A 475 -3.46 10.95 -5.51
N PHE A 476 -2.82 12.12 -5.35
CA PHE A 476 -1.44 12.39 -5.79
C PHE A 476 -0.45 12.11 -4.64
N GLY A 477 0.84 11.88 -4.95
CA GLY A 477 1.86 11.56 -3.93
C GLY A 477 1.85 10.10 -3.47
N TYR A 478 0.83 9.33 -3.85
CA TYR A 478 0.63 7.93 -3.42
C TYR A 478 1.57 6.98 -4.15
N PHE A 479 1.70 7.10 -5.49
CA PHE A 479 2.40 6.10 -6.29
C PHE A 479 3.84 5.79 -5.85
N PRO A 480 4.68 6.77 -5.41
CA PRO A 480 6.03 6.47 -4.96
C PRO A 480 6.12 5.37 -3.90
N THR A 481 5.14 5.30 -2.98
CA THR A 481 5.10 4.33 -1.88
C THR A 481 5.22 2.89 -2.36
N TYR A 482 4.65 2.57 -3.54
CA TYR A 482 4.73 1.25 -4.17
C TYR A 482 6.17 0.79 -4.48
N THR A 483 7.01 1.69 -5.01
CA THR A 483 8.41 1.34 -5.33
C THR A 483 9.30 1.44 -4.09
N LEU A 484 8.99 2.35 -3.17
CA LEU A 484 9.67 2.46 -1.88
C LEU A 484 9.43 1.18 -1.05
N GLY A 485 8.20 0.64 -1.04
CA GLY A 485 7.88 -0.65 -0.42
C GLY A 485 8.68 -1.81 -0.99
N ALA A 486 8.92 -1.84 -2.31
CA ALA A 486 9.79 -2.83 -2.94
C ALA A 486 11.27 -2.69 -2.51
N CYS A 487 11.74 -1.46 -2.25
CA CYS A 487 13.08 -1.23 -1.73
C CYS A 487 13.20 -1.64 -0.26
N TYR A 488 12.26 -1.20 0.59
CA TYR A 488 12.19 -1.59 2.00
C TYR A 488 12.10 -3.11 2.19
N SER A 489 11.28 -3.80 1.38
CA SER A 489 11.07 -5.25 1.51
C SER A 489 12.36 -6.06 1.25
N ILE A 490 13.17 -5.65 0.27
CA ILE A 490 14.48 -6.26 0.02
C ILE A 490 15.49 -5.93 1.12
N MET A 491 15.44 -4.74 1.72
CA MET A 491 16.30 -4.41 2.86
C MET A 491 15.92 -5.17 4.14
N TRP A 492 14.62 -5.35 4.42
CA TRP A 492 14.14 -6.25 5.47
C TRP A 492 14.70 -7.65 5.27
N TRP A 493 14.64 -8.15 4.04
CA TRP A 493 15.17 -9.47 3.73
C TRP A 493 16.70 -9.56 3.90
N LYS A 494 17.46 -8.60 3.36
CA LYS A 494 18.92 -8.51 3.52
C LYS A 494 19.31 -8.61 5.00
N ARG A 495 18.55 -7.97 5.89
CA ARG A 495 18.78 -8.05 7.33
C ARG A 495 18.29 -9.37 7.95
N MET A 496 17.07 -9.83 7.65
CA MET A 496 16.52 -11.09 8.16
C MET A 496 17.45 -12.28 7.85
N LYS A 497 18.04 -12.34 6.65
CA LYS A 497 19.05 -13.35 6.26
C LYS A 497 20.28 -13.41 7.17
N LYS A 498 20.66 -12.28 7.76
CA LYS A 498 21.82 -12.17 8.67
C LYS A 498 21.42 -12.64 10.07
N ASP A 499 20.19 -12.35 10.48
CA ASP A 499 19.66 -12.65 11.81
C ASP A 499 19.13 -14.11 11.90
N ILE A 500 18.66 -14.70 10.79
CA ILE A 500 18.18 -16.09 10.66
C ILE A 500 18.93 -16.79 9.50
N PRO A 501 20.12 -17.38 9.73
CA PRO A 501 20.98 -17.92 8.66
C PRO A 501 20.41 -19.10 7.88
N ASP A 502 19.44 -19.82 8.44
CA ASP A 502 18.80 -21.03 7.89
C ASP A 502 17.38 -20.80 7.36
N VAL A 503 16.90 -19.55 7.29
CA VAL A 503 15.56 -19.19 6.80
C VAL A 503 15.23 -19.85 5.45
N ASP A 504 16.17 -19.86 4.48
CA ASP A 504 16.04 -20.51 3.17
C ASP A 504 15.71 -22.03 3.24
N ALA A 505 16.02 -22.71 4.35
CA ALA A 505 15.68 -24.11 4.59
C ALA A 505 14.28 -24.25 5.22
N GLN A 506 13.98 -23.44 6.24
CA GLN A 506 12.67 -23.41 6.89
C GLN A 506 11.54 -23.13 5.86
N LEU A 507 11.79 -22.24 4.89
CA LEU A 507 10.85 -21.94 3.82
C LEU A 507 10.60 -23.11 2.84
N ARG A 508 11.59 -23.98 2.59
CA ARG A 508 11.39 -25.22 1.80
C ARG A 508 10.52 -26.24 2.52
N GLU A 509 10.58 -26.24 3.84
CA GLU A 509 9.79 -27.11 4.70
C GLU A 509 8.37 -26.56 4.96
N GLY A 510 8.03 -25.39 4.41
CA GLY A 510 6.74 -24.72 4.64
C GLY A 510 6.64 -24.02 6.00
N ASN A 511 7.76 -23.83 6.72
CA ASN A 511 7.77 -23.19 8.02
C ASN A 511 7.98 -21.67 7.92
N PHE A 512 6.88 -20.92 7.88
CA PHE A 512 6.87 -19.46 7.82
C PHE A 512 6.91 -18.77 9.19
N THR A 513 6.95 -19.53 10.29
CA THR A 513 6.81 -18.96 11.65
C THR A 513 7.97 -18.05 12.07
N PRO A 514 9.25 -18.41 11.90
CA PRO A 514 10.37 -17.55 12.30
C PRO A 514 10.44 -16.26 11.47
N LEU A 515 10.06 -16.33 10.19
CA LEU A 515 9.94 -15.17 9.30
C LEU A 515 8.84 -14.21 9.81
N ARG A 516 7.65 -14.70 10.16
CA ARG A 516 6.58 -13.88 10.78
C ARG A 516 7.02 -13.26 12.10
N GLN A 517 7.67 -14.03 12.96
CA GLN A 517 8.17 -13.55 14.26
C GLN A 517 9.19 -12.43 14.08
N TRP A 518 10.17 -12.59 13.17
CA TRP A 518 11.18 -11.56 12.91
C TRP A 518 10.54 -10.26 12.37
N LEU A 519 9.62 -10.35 11.40
CA LEU A 519 8.90 -9.16 10.92
C LEU A 519 8.09 -8.50 12.05
N ASN A 520 7.47 -9.30 12.92
CA ASN A 520 6.69 -8.78 14.03
C ASN A 520 7.54 -8.00 15.04
N GLU A 521 8.62 -8.62 15.50
CA GLU A 521 9.52 -8.09 16.54
C GLU A 521 10.29 -6.86 16.06
N ASN A 522 10.66 -6.80 14.78
CA ASN A 522 11.48 -5.73 14.22
C ASN A 522 10.65 -4.61 13.57
N VAL A 523 9.55 -4.94 12.88
CA VAL A 523 8.75 -3.98 12.10
C VAL A 523 7.36 -3.79 12.68
N HIS A 524 6.54 -4.85 12.78
CA HIS A 524 5.09 -4.68 13.01
C HIS A 524 4.75 -4.06 14.35
N ILE A 525 5.36 -4.54 15.43
CA ILE A 525 5.10 -4.06 16.80
C ILE A 525 5.58 -2.62 17.02
N LYS A 526 6.37 -2.06 16.08
CA LYS A 526 6.81 -0.66 16.18
C LYS A 526 5.69 0.30 15.79
N GLY A 527 4.77 -0.09 14.90
CA GLY A 527 3.78 0.81 14.31
C GLY A 527 4.47 2.09 13.82
N SER A 528 4.09 3.23 14.40
CA SER A 528 4.67 4.55 14.18
C SER A 528 5.52 5.05 15.35
N LEU A 529 6.12 4.17 16.16
CA LEU A 529 7.04 4.54 17.25
C LEU A 529 8.13 5.53 16.78
N TYR A 530 8.76 5.24 15.65
CA TYR A 530 9.71 6.14 15.00
C TYR A 530 8.98 7.21 14.17
N PRO A 531 9.48 8.46 14.12
CA PRO A 531 8.82 9.57 13.44
C PRO A 531 8.75 9.44 11.91
N SER A 532 9.64 8.65 11.30
CA SER A 532 9.75 8.46 9.85
C SER A 532 9.99 7.00 9.47
N ALA A 533 9.67 6.66 8.21
CA ALA A 533 10.02 5.37 7.63
C ALA A 533 11.55 5.20 7.53
N ASP A 534 12.26 6.29 7.20
CA ASP A 534 13.73 6.33 7.14
C ASP A 534 14.41 6.10 8.50
N GLU A 535 13.82 6.51 9.63
CA GLU A 535 14.36 6.11 10.94
C GLU A 535 14.05 4.64 11.24
N LEU A 536 12.86 4.11 10.90
CA LEU A 536 12.54 2.69 11.13
C LEU A 536 13.49 1.75 10.35
N ILE A 537 13.74 2.02 9.06
CA ILE A 537 14.67 1.23 8.24
C ILE A 537 16.10 1.24 8.80
N GLU A 538 16.59 2.41 9.24
CA GLU A 538 17.92 2.56 9.83
C GLU A 538 18.03 1.81 11.17
N LYS A 539 17.02 1.92 12.05
CA LYS A 539 17.02 1.22 13.36
C LYS A 539 17.00 -0.30 13.23
N VAL A 540 16.27 -0.82 12.25
CA VAL A 540 16.14 -2.28 12.05
C VAL A 540 17.33 -2.84 11.27
N THR A 541 17.73 -2.22 10.16
CA THR A 541 18.78 -2.78 9.29
C THR A 541 20.19 -2.35 9.68
N GLY A 542 20.35 -1.12 10.16
CA GLY A 542 21.63 -0.44 10.39
C GLY A 542 22.10 0.44 9.23
N GLU A 543 21.28 0.60 8.18
CA GLU A 543 21.57 1.37 6.96
C GLU A 543 20.32 2.20 6.58
N PRO A 544 20.48 3.42 6.01
CA PRO A 544 19.35 4.19 5.48
C PRO A 544 18.79 3.53 4.21
N LEU A 545 17.58 3.91 3.79
CA LEU A 545 16.96 3.39 2.56
C LEU A 545 17.89 3.53 1.34
N ASP A 546 18.15 2.42 0.64
CA ASP A 546 19.06 2.40 -0.51
C ASP A 546 18.48 1.59 -1.68
N ALA A 547 18.18 2.28 -2.78
CA ALA A 547 17.68 1.69 -4.02
C ALA A 547 18.72 0.81 -4.73
N HIS A 548 20.03 0.97 -4.47
CA HIS A 548 21.06 0.09 -5.04
C HIS A 548 20.88 -1.35 -4.56
N VAL A 549 20.43 -1.57 -3.33
CA VAL A 549 20.15 -2.92 -2.79
C VAL A 549 19.03 -3.60 -3.58
N TYR A 550 17.99 -2.85 -3.97
CA TYR A 550 16.90 -3.36 -4.81
C TYR A 550 17.35 -3.60 -6.26
N VAL A 551 18.15 -2.70 -6.84
CA VAL A 551 18.73 -2.88 -8.18
C VAL A 551 19.66 -4.10 -8.25
N GLU A 552 20.54 -4.30 -7.26
CA GLU A 552 21.42 -5.47 -7.20
C GLU A 552 20.61 -6.77 -7.12
N TYR A 553 19.58 -6.77 -6.27
CA TYR A 553 18.61 -7.84 -6.16
C TYR A 553 17.96 -8.20 -7.51
N LEU A 554 17.40 -7.21 -8.22
CA LEU A 554 16.76 -7.41 -9.52
C LEU A 554 17.76 -7.92 -10.56
N LYS A 555 18.95 -7.30 -10.65
CA LYS A 555 20.03 -7.73 -11.54
C LYS A 555 20.40 -9.19 -11.30
N ASN A 556 20.61 -9.60 -10.06
CA ASN A 556 20.97 -10.97 -9.70
C ASN A 556 19.84 -11.97 -10.05
N LYS A 557 18.59 -11.64 -9.69
CA LYS A 557 17.42 -12.50 -9.97
C LYS A 557 17.22 -12.70 -11.47
N PHE A 558 17.10 -11.61 -12.22
CA PHE A 558 16.73 -11.68 -13.64
C PHE A 558 17.88 -12.12 -14.54
N SER A 559 19.14 -11.90 -14.16
CA SER A 559 20.27 -12.47 -14.88
C SER A 559 20.38 -13.97 -14.69
N SER A 560 20.06 -14.48 -13.49
CA SER A 560 19.91 -15.94 -13.29
C SER A 560 18.67 -16.52 -13.96
N LEU A 561 17.62 -15.74 -14.19
CA LEU A 561 16.36 -16.20 -14.79
C LEU A 561 16.42 -16.21 -16.33
N TYR A 562 17.09 -15.25 -16.96
CA TYR A 562 17.26 -15.15 -18.42
C TYR A 562 18.66 -15.58 -18.89
N ASP A 563 19.45 -16.19 -18.01
CA ASP A 563 20.80 -16.70 -18.29
C ASP A 563 21.73 -15.61 -18.89
N LEU A 564 21.62 -14.36 -18.39
CA LEU A 564 22.35 -13.18 -18.89
C LEU A 564 23.80 -13.14 -18.40
N SER A 565 24.72 -12.73 -19.28
CA SER A 565 26.00 -12.14 -18.87
C SER A 565 25.78 -10.65 -18.53
N LEU A 566 25.95 -10.28 -17.25
CA LEU A 566 25.87 -8.88 -16.80
C LEU A 566 27.08 -8.06 -17.28
#